data_AF-A0A3C0L337-F1
#
_entry.id   AF-A0A3C0L337-F1
#
_cell.length_a   1.000
_cell.length_b   1.000
_cell.length_c   1.000
_cell.angle_alpha   90.00
_cell.angle_beta   90.00
_cell.angle_gamma   90.00
#
_symmetry.space_group_name_H-M   'P 1'
#
loop_
_entity.id
_entity.type
_entity.pdbx_description
1 polymer ?
#
loop_
_entity_poly.entity_id
_entity_poly.type
_entity_poly.pdbx_seq_one_letter_code
_entity_poly.pdbx_strand_id
1 'polypeptide(L)'
;RAPLSQALGQQTIAQWHRALASTASKAWRFEGEMQEIAETFSAVGAEPGFHQAAAAVYQKLSAHKDWTTKPELSSLLTSLAGGKSQKPN
;
A
#
# COMPACT_ATOMS: atom_id res chain seq x y z
N ARG A 1 -11.79 21.59 13.39
CA ARG A 1 -11.78 20.65 12.24
C ARG A 1 -12.28 19.32 12.78
N ALA A 2 -13.42 18.79 12.30
CA ALA A 2 -13.93 17.51 12.79
C ALA A 2 -12.92 16.38 12.49
N PRO A 3 -12.84 15.33 13.33
CA PRO A 3 -12.02 14.16 13.04
C PRO A 3 -12.41 13.59 11.66
N LEU A 4 -11.42 13.18 10.85
CA LEU A 4 -11.67 12.60 9.52
C LEU A 4 -12.67 11.44 9.56
N SER A 5 -12.71 10.71 10.68
CA SER A 5 -13.68 9.64 10.90
C SER A 5 -15.14 10.11 10.99
N GLN A 6 -15.36 11.32 11.49
CA GLN A 6 -16.69 11.95 11.57
C GLN A 6 -17.14 12.49 10.21
N ALA A 7 -16.20 12.96 9.38
CA ALA A 7 -16.49 13.49 8.03
C ALA A 7 -16.71 12.38 6.99
N LEU A 8 -16.02 11.24 7.12
CA LEU A 8 -16.07 10.12 6.17
C LEU A 8 -17.09 9.04 6.57
N GLY A 9 -17.48 8.99 7.84
CA GLY A 9 -18.36 7.96 8.40
C GLY A 9 -17.66 6.61 8.66
N GLN A 10 -18.16 5.86 9.64
CA GLN A 10 -17.54 4.61 10.09
C GLN A 10 -17.53 3.51 9.01
N GLN A 11 -18.57 3.46 8.16
CA GLN A 11 -18.69 2.47 7.10
C GLN A 11 -17.59 2.63 6.03
N THR A 12 -17.31 3.86 5.62
CA THR A 12 -16.26 4.20 4.64
C THR A 12 -14.88 3.78 5.16
N ILE A 13 -14.58 4.11 6.42
CA ILE A 13 -13.32 3.72 7.06
C ILE A 13 -13.16 2.20 7.08
N ALA A 14 -14.20 1.47 7.49
CA ALA A 14 -14.17 0.02 7.53
C ALA A 14 -13.96 -0.59 6.12
N GLN A 15 -14.56 0.02 5.09
CA GLN A 15 -14.36 -0.39 3.70
C GLN A 15 -12.91 -0.17 3.24
N TRP A 16 -12.32 0.98 3.57
CA TRP A 16 -10.93 1.27 3.23
C TRP A 16 -9.95 0.34 3.94
N HIS A 17 -10.19 -0.01 5.21
CA HIS A 17 -9.37 -1.00 5.91
C HIS A 17 -9.41 -2.38 5.23
N ARG A 18 -10.59 -2.81 4.77
CA ARG A 18 -10.72 -4.05 4.00
C ARG A 18 -10.00 -3.95 2.65
N ALA A 19 -10.18 -2.85 1.94
CA ALA A 19 -9.52 -2.64 0.65
C ALA A 19 -8.00 -2.66 0.78
N LEU A 20 -7.44 -1.97 1.78
CA LEU A 20 -6.00 -1.95 2.04
C LEU A 20 -5.45 -3.35 2.32
N ALA A 21 -6.12 -4.14 3.17
CA ALA A 21 -5.70 -5.51 3.47
C ALA A 21 -5.76 -6.42 2.23
N SER A 22 -6.82 -6.30 1.42
CA SER A 22 -6.96 -7.06 0.16
C SER A 22 -5.95 -6.65 -0.90
N THR A 23 -5.57 -5.37 -0.95
CA THR A 23 -4.49 -4.90 -1.84
C THR A 23 -3.13 -5.39 -1.34
N ALA A 24 -2.89 -5.37 -0.03
CA ALA A 24 -1.62 -5.78 0.56
C ALA A 24 -1.27 -7.26 0.24
N SER A 25 -2.24 -8.19 0.24
CA SER A 25 -1.96 -9.59 -0.16
C SER A 25 -1.47 -9.73 -1.59
N LYS A 26 -1.83 -8.78 -2.46
CA LYS A 26 -1.52 -8.80 -3.89
C LYS A 26 -0.48 -7.76 -4.29
N ALA A 27 0.02 -6.95 -3.36
CA ALA A 27 0.88 -5.81 -3.63
C ALA A 27 2.13 -6.18 -4.45
N TRP A 28 2.72 -7.34 -4.18
CA TRP A 28 3.87 -7.88 -4.89
C TRP A 28 3.65 -8.06 -6.41
N ARG A 29 2.39 -8.20 -6.86
CA ARG A 29 2.06 -8.30 -8.30
C ARG A 29 2.22 -6.97 -9.02
N PHE A 30 1.98 -5.85 -8.32
CA PHE A 30 1.90 -4.53 -8.92
C PHE A 30 3.23 -3.77 -8.88
N GLU A 31 4.18 -4.15 -8.03
CA GLU A 31 5.48 -3.47 -7.94
C GLU A 31 6.21 -3.44 -9.30
N GLY A 32 6.34 -4.60 -9.96
CA GLY A 32 6.99 -4.71 -11.27
C GLY A 32 6.23 -3.95 -12.36
N GLU A 33 4.90 -4.08 -12.41
CA GLU A 33 4.07 -3.33 -13.36
C GLU A 33 4.26 -1.81 -13.22
N MET A 34 4.34 -1.29 -11.99
CA MET A 34 4.60 0.13 -11.76
C MET A 34 6.01 0.55 -12.20
N GLN A 35 7.01 -0.33 -12.04
CA GLN A 35 8.37 -0.07 -12.53
C GLN A 35 8.40 -0.02 -14.07
N GLU A 36 7.77 -0.98 -14.75
CA GLU A 36 7.69 -1.00 -16.22
C GLU A 36 6.96 0.21 -16.80
N ILE A 37 5.87 0.66 -16.15
CA ILE A 37 5.18 1.89 -16.56
C ILE A 37 6.09 3.11 -16.34
N ALA A 38 6.78 3.20 -15.21
CA ALA A 38 7.73 4.28 -14.95
C ALA A 38 8.85 4.33 -16.00
N GLU A 39 9.41 3.19 -16.39
CA GLU A 39 10.41 3.08 -17.45
C GLU A 39 9.85 3.55 -18.80
N THR A 40 8.62 3.17 -19.13
CA THR A 40 7.93 3.62 -20.35
C THR A 40 7.76 5.14 -20.39
N PHE A 41 7.37 5.75 -19.26
CA PHE A 41 7.27 7.20 -19.15
C PHE A 41 8.62 7.88 -19.34
N SER A 42 9.66 7.36 -18.66
CA SER A 42 11.01 7.90 -18.79
C SER A 42 11.55 7.79 -20.22
N ALA A 43 11.22 6.71 -20.94
CA ALA A 43 11.69 6.47 -22.30
C ALA A 43 11.14 7.49 -23.32
N VAL A 44 9.98 8.09 -23.05
CA VAL A 44 9.38 9.15 -23.88
C VAL A 44 9.61 10.55 -23.34
N GLY A 45 10.44 10.70 -22.30
CA GLY A 45 10.72 11.99 -21.65
C GLY A 45 9.58 12.52 -20.77
N ALA A 46 8.61 11.67 -20.39
CA ALA A 46 7.57 12.00 -19.42
C ALA A 46 8.03 11.74 -17.98
N GLU A 47 7.31 12.28 -16.99
CA GLU A 47 7.66 12.19 -15.57
C GLU A 47 7.34 10.80 -14.99
N PRO A 48 8.34 9.99 -14.60
CA PRO A 48 8.12 8.63 -14.08
C PRO A 48 7.78 8.60 -12.59
N GLY A 49 7.98 9.71 -11.86
CA GLY A 49 8.03 9.74 -10.40
C GLY A 49 6.76 9.23 -9.71
N PHE A 50 5.58 9.44 -10.30
CA PHE A 50 4.32 8.93 -9.75
C PHE A 50 4.32 7.40 -9.66
N HIS A 51 4.70 6.71 -10.75
CA HIS A 51 4.72 5.26 -10.80
C HIS A 51 5.86 4.66 -9.98
N GLN A 52 7.01 5.35 -9.90
CA GLN A 52 8.09 4.97 -8.98
C GLN A 52 7.65 5.03 -7.52
N ALA A 53 6.94 6.09 -7.13
CA ALA A 53 6.40 6.20 -5.78
C ALA A 53 5.34 5.12 -5.50
N ALA A 54 4.47 4.82 -6.48
CA ALA A 54 3.51 3.72 -6.37
C ALA A 54 4.20 2.35 -6.21
N ALA A 55 5.25 2.07 -6.98
CA ALA A 55 6.06 0.86 -6.84
C ALA A 55 6.63 0.73 -5.43
N ALA A 56 7.18 1.80 -4.87
CA ALA A 56 7.71 1.81 -3.50
C ALA A 56 6.62 1.55 -2.44
N VAL A 57 5.40 2.04 -2.65
CA VAL A 57 4.25 1.74 -1.76
C VAL A 57 3.90 0.24 -1.82
N TYR A 58 3.82 -0.34 -3.02
CA TYR A 58 3.53 -1.76 -3.20
C TYR A 58 4.64 -2.66 -2.65
N GLN A 59 5.90 -2.29 -2.86
CA GLN A 59 7.05 -2.98 -2.28
C GLN A 59 6.95 -3.05 -0.75
N LYS A 60 6.65 -1.94 -0.08
CA LYS A 60 6.47 -1.92 1.39
C LYS A 60 5.35 -2.84 1.86
N LEU A 61 4.25 -2.92 1.10
CA LEU A 61 3.11 -3.76 1.43
C LEU A 61 3.33 -5.24 1.09
N SER A 62 4.32 -5.57 0.24
CA SER A 62 4.62 -6.95 -0.19
C SER A 62 4.98 -7.90 0.97
N ALA A 63 5.38 -7.36 2.12
CA ALA A 63 5.60 -8.11 3.35
C ALA A 63 4.34 -8.87 3.84
N HIS A 64 3.14 -8.45 3.39
CA HIS A 64 1.85 -9.05 3.71
C HIS A 64 1.30 -9.94 2.59
N LYS A 65 2.17 -10.39 1.67
CA LYS A 65 1.83 -11.24 0.53
C LYS A 65 1.03 -12.47 0.95
N ASP A 66 -0.01 -12.77 0.17
CA ASP A 66 -0.80 -14.01 0.23
C ASP A 66 -1.18 -14.44 1.66
N TRP A 67 -1.49 -13.45 2.51
CA TRP A 67 -1.81 -13.69 3.91
C TRP A 67 -2.94 -14.72 4.07
N THR A 68 -2.77 -15.64 5.02
CA THR A 68 -3.79 -16.64 5.39
C THR A 68 -4.69 -16.13 6.51
N THR A 69 -4.16 -15.24 7.36
CA THR A 69 -4.90 -14.47 8.35
C THR A 69 -4.80 -13.00 8.00
N LYS A 70 -5.94 -12.31 8.01
CA LYS A 70 -5.99 -10.89 7.64
C LYS A 70 -5.08 -10.07 8.56
N PRO A 71 -4.14 -9.27 8.02
CA PRO A 71 -3.28 -8.43 8.83
C PRO A 71 -4.07 -7.30 9.50
N GLU A 72 -3.65 -6.96 10.72
CA GLU A 72 -4.15 -5.80 11.43
C GLU A 72 -3.77 -4.51 10.72
N LEU A 73 -4.65 -3.50 10.79
CA LEU A 73 -4.42 -2.21 10.13
C LEU A 73 -3.10 -1.58 10.58
N SER A 74 -2.80 -1.65 11.88
CA SER A 74 -1.57 -1.09 12.45
C SER A 74 -0.32 -1.68 11.79
N SER A 75 -0.30 -2.98 11.51
CA SER A 75 0.82 -3.66 10.84
C SER A 75 1.03 -3.16 9.40
N LEU A 76 -0.08 -2.94 8.67
CA LEU A 76 -0.04 -2.38 7.31
C LEU A 76 0.50 -0.94 7.33
N LEU A 77 0.04 -0.11 8.28
CA LEU A 77 0.50 1.27 8.44
C LEU A 77 1.98 1.34 8.85
N THR A 78 2.45 0.46 9.74
CA THR A 78 3.86 0.37 10.12
C THR A 78 4.74 0.07 8.90
N SER A 79 4.30 -0.84 8.04
CA SER A 79 5.03 -1.20 6.81
C SER A 79 5.12 -0.02 5.85
N LEU A 80 4.01 0.72 5.67
CA LEU A 80 3.96 1.93 4.84
C LEU A 80 4.85 3.06 5.37
N ALA A 81 4.87 3.25 6.69
CA ALA A 81 5.71 4.23 7.36
C ALA A 81 7.22 3.88 7.32
N GLY A 82 7.58 2.67 6.87
CA GLY A 82 8.97 2.20 6.86
C GLY A 82 9.49 1.78 8.24
N GLY A 83 8.59 1.58 9.22
CA GLY A 83 8.94 1.05 10.53
C GLY A 83 9.22 -0.44 10.44
N LYS A 84 10.33 -0.92 11.04
CA LYS A 84 10.61 -2.35 11.14
C LYS A 84 9.46 -3.02 11.92
N SER A 85 8.85 -4.06 11.35
CA SER A 85 7.88 -4.90 12.05
C SER A 85 8.51 -5.41 13.35
N GLN A 86 7.90 -5.08 14.49
CA GLN A 86 8.27 -5.66 15.77
C GLN A 86 7.90 -7.15 15.69
N LYS A 87 8.91 -8.04 15.74
CA LYS A 87 8.69 -9.49 15.79
C LYS A 87 7.81 -9.81 17.02
N PRO A 88 6.77 -10.65 16.88
CA PRO A 88 6.06 -11.14 18.05
C PRO A 88 7.00 -12.00 18.90
N ASN A 89 6.96 -11.78 20.23
CA ASN A 89 7.60 -12.62 21.24
C ASN A 89 6.97 -14.02 21.27
#